data_AF-A0A2I6SWD5-F1
#
_entry.id   AF-A0A2I6SWD5-F1
#
_cell.length_a   1.000
_cell.length_b   1.000
_cell.length_c   1.000
_cell.angle_alpha   90.00
_cell.angle_beta   90.00
_cell.angle_gamma   90.00
#
_symmetry.space_group_name_H-M   'P 1'
#
loop_
_entity.id
_entity.type
_entity.pdbx_description
1 polymer ?
#
loop_
_entity_poly.entity_id
_entity_poly.type
_entity_poly.pdbx_seq_one_letter_code
_entity_poly.pdbx_strand_id
1 'polypeptide(L)' 'MECLRCNARLKFLKEYRFDSQDANRGFFKAIFDVEEHLIFKIYVCPKCNHTEFIYSGSSTWLDM' A
#
# COMPACT_ATOMS: atom_id res chain seq x y z
N MET A 1 -13.69 5.55 -8.63
CA MET A 1 -12.90 6.25 -7.62
C MET A 1 -12.33 7.46 -8.31
N GLU A 2 -12.54 8.61 -7.71
CA GLU A 2 -12.24 9.90 -8.32
C GLU A 2 -10.97 10.48 -7.70
N CYS A 3 -10.17 11.15 -8.52
CA CYS A 3 -8.94 11.78 -8.05
C CYS A 3 -9.27 12.91 -7.07
N LEU A 4 -8.64 12.89 -5.90
CA LEU A 4 -8.88 13.88 -4.84
C LEU A 4 -8.52 15.32 -5.26
N ARG A 5 -7.71 15.49 -6.30
CA ARG A 5 -7.29 16.82 -6.81
C ARG A 5 -8.20 17.41 -7.86
N CYS A 6 -8.66 16.60 -8.80
CA CYS A 6 -9.35 17.10 -10.00
C CYS A 6 -10.66 16.38 -10.32
N ASN A 7 -11.08 15.48 -9.43
CA ASN A 7 -12.32 14.72 -9.48
C ASN A 7 -12.50 13.88 -10.77
N ALA A 8 -11.40 13.57 -11.45
CA ALA A 8 -11.41 12.71 -12.63
C ALA A 8 -11.23 11.24 -12.22
N ARG A 9 -11.88 10.33 -12.95
CA ARG A 9 -11.83 8.89 -12.68
C ARG A 9 -10.41 8.37 -12.75
N LEU A 10 -9.96 7.81 -11.64
CA LEU A 10 -8.65 7.18 -11.53
C LEU A 10 -8.59 5.88 -12.35
N LYS A 11 -7.42 5.60 -12.94
CA LYS A 11 -7.13 4.34 -13.62
C LYS A 11 -6.21 3.49 -12.74
N PHE A 12 -6.52 2.21 -12.63
CA PHE A 12 -5.63 1.26 -11.96
C PHE A 12 -4.33 1.13 -12.76
N LEU A 13 -3.20 1.19 -12.05
CA LEU A 13 -1.88 1.00 -12.64
C LEU A 13 -1.33 -0.38 -12.30
N LYS A 14 -1.11 -0.66 -11.01
CA LYS A 14 -0.56 -1.92 -10.52
C LYS A 14 -0.81 -2.10 -9.03
N GLU A 15 -0.68 -3.34 -8.58
CA GLU A 15 -0.50 -3.67 -7.17
C GLU A 15 1.00 -3.59 -6.83
N TYR A 16 1.31 -3.08 -5.65
CA TYR A 16 2.66 -3.02 -5.11
C TYR A 16 2.67 -3.59 -3.70
N ARG A 17 3.64 -4.45 -3.42
CA ARG A 17 3.83 -5.10 -2.13
C ARG A 17 5.07 -4.49 -1.50
N PHE A 18 4.92 -3.92 -0.32
CA PHE A 18 6.05 -3.45 0.47
C PHE A 18 6.49 -4.59 1.38
N ASP A 19 7.70 -5.08 1.10
CA ASP A 19 8.41 -5.95 2.02
C ASP A 19 8.96 -5.05 3.13
N SER A 20 8.44 -5.20 4.34
CA SER A 20 8.79 -4.34 5.48
C SER A 20 10.14 -4.73 6.06
N GLN A 21 11.20 -4.71 5.25
CA GLN A 21 12.57 -4.81 5.77
C GLN A 21 13.01 -3.46 6.38
N ASP A 22 12.80 -3.36 7.70
CA ASP A 22 13.78 -2.81 8.66
C ASP A 22 13.98 -1.28 8.77
N ALA A 23 12.90 -0.47 8.91
CA ALA A 23 13.07 0.98 9.16
C ALA A 23 12.17 1.65 10.22
N ASN A 24 11.28 0.93 10.91
CA ASN A 24 10.49 1.53 12.01
C ASN A 24 10.48 0.63 13.25
N ARG A 25 11.60 0.65 13.99
CA ARG A 25 11.74 0.11 15.35
C ARG A 25 11.00 0.99 16.38
N GLY A 26 9.68 1.14 16.27
CA GLY A 26 8.88 2.03 17.11
C GLY A 26 7.56 1.44 17.62
N PHE A 27 7.52 1.18 18.93
CA PHE A 27 6.37 1.00 19.83
C PHE A 27 5.55 -0.33 19.83
N PHE A 28 5.53 -1.16 18.77
CA PHE A 28 4.73 -2.40 18.77
C PHE A 28 5.54 -3.71 18.67
N LYS A 29 6.80 -3.74 19.13
CA LYS A 29 7.56 -4.99 19.32
C LYS A 29 7.23 -5.61 20.68
N ALA A 30 6.27 -6.53 20.74
CA ALA A 30 6.19 -7.50 21.85
C ALA A 30 5.35 -8.76 21.59
N ILE A 31 4.43 -8.81 20.61
CA ILE A 31 3.49 -9.94 20.53
C ILE A 31 3.49 -10.68 19.18
N PHE A 32 3.97 -10.10 18.08
CA PHE A 32 3.85 -10.74 16.76
C PHE A 32 5.13 -10.57 15.94
N ASP A 33 5.91 -11.65 15.84
CA ASP A 33 7.05 -11.81 14.93
C ASP A 33 6.52 -12.13 13.52
N VAL A 34 5.70 -11.22 12.99
CA VAL A 34 4.92 -11.43 11.77
C VAL A 34 5.47 -10.49 10.71
N GLU A 35 6.09 -11.07 9.70
CA GLU A 35 6.61 -10.37 8.52
C GLU A 35 5.43 -9.88 7.67
N GLU A 36 4.82 -8.77 8.08
CA GLU A 36 3.67 -8.18 7.40
C GLU A 36 4.12 -7.53 6.09
N HIS A 37 3.66 -8.09 4.97
CA HIS A 37 3.80 -7.48 3.66
C HIS A 37 2.58 -6.58 3.40
N LEU A 38 2.78 -5.27 3.35
CA LEU A 38 1.69 -4.32 3.10
C LEU A 38 1.40 -4.24 1.59
N ILE A 39 0.14 -4.45 1.22
CA ILE A 39 -0.32 -4.44 -0.18
C ILE A 39 -1.01 -3.11 -0.47
N PHE A 40 -0.52 -2.40 -1.49
CA PHE A 40 -1.12 -1.17 -1.98
C PHE A 40 -1.53 -1.32 -3.44
N LYS A 41 -2.73 -0.85 -3.77
CA LYS A 41 -3.16 -0.66 -5.16
C LYS A 41 -2.85 0.78 -5.56
N ILE A 42 -2.10 0.91 -6.64
CA ILE A 42 -1.68 2.19 -7.19
C ILE A 42 -2.65 2.58 -8.30
N TYR A 43 -3.17 3.79 -8.18
CA TYR A 43 -4.06 4.39 -9.16
C TYR A 43 -3.46 5.69 -9.68
N VAL A 44 -3.63 5.97 -10.97
CA VAL A 44 -3.13 7.19 -11.62
C VAL A 44 -4.29 7.97 -12.22
N CYS A 45 -4.31 9.27 -11.94
CA CYS A 45 -5.25 10.19 -12.58
C CYS A 45 -4.78 10.52 -14.00
N PRO A 46 -5.56 10.22 -15.05
CA PRO A 46 -5.18 10.53 -16.43
C PRO A 46 -5.21 12.03 -16.76
N LYS A 47 -5.81 12.86 -15.90
CA LYS A 47 -5.96 14.30 -16.13
C LYS A 47 -4.81 15.12 -15.53
N CYS A 48 -4.41 14.83 -14.30
CA CYS A 48 -3.38 15.60 -13.58
C CYS A 48 -2.13 14.78 -13.25
N ASN A 49 -2.04 13.53 -13.70
CA ASN A 49 -0.93 12.59 -13.43
C ASN A 49 -0.64 12.35 -11.94
N HIS A 50 -1.59 12.69 -11.06
CA HIS A 50 -1.46 12.39 -9.65
C HIS A 50 -1.62 10.89 -9.41
N THR A 51 -0.75 10.34 -8.56
CA THR A 51 -0.76 8.93 -8.20
C THR A 51 -1.28 8.79 -6.78
N GLU A 52 -2.26 7.91 -6.59
CA GLU A 52 -2.90 7.64 -5.31
C GLU A 52 -2.63 6.19 -4.91
N PHE A 53 -2.18 6.00 -3.66
CA PHE A 53 -1.85 4.70 -3.08
C PHE A 53 -2.95 4.29 -2.12
N ILE A 54 -3.52 3.13 -2.35
CA ILE A 54 -4.69 2.67 -1.58
C ILE A 54 -4.34 1.36 -0.93
N TYR A 55 -4.38 1.37 0.39
CA TYR A 55 -4.16 0.18 1.19
C TYR A 55 -5.21 -0.89 0.83
N SER A 56 -4.74 -2.04 0.38
CA SER A 56 -5.59 -3.17 -0.03
C SER A 56 -5.57 -4.33 0.97
N GLY A 57 -4.70 -4.27 1.99
CA GLY A 57 -4.55 -5.31 3.02
C GLY A 57 -3.08 -5.59 3.34
N SER A 58 -2.85 -6.50 4.27
CA SER A 58 -1.55 -7.09 4.57
C SER A 58 -1.61 -8.59 4.28
N SER A 59 -0.54 -9.16 3.73
CA SER A 59 -0.36 -10.61 3.69
C SER A 59 0.67 -11.01 4.73
N THR A 60 0.27 -11.89 5.63
CA THR A 60 1.14 -12.54 6.59
C THR A 60 1.52 -13.90 6.01
N TRP A 61 2.75 -14.03 5.55
CA TRP A 61 3.30 -15.34 5.20
C TRP A 61 3.80 -15.94 6.52
N LEU A 62 3.09 -16.97 7.01
CA LEU A 62 3.63 -17.85 8.04
C LEU A 62 4.60 -18.79 7.33
N ASP A 63 5.89 -18.49 7.40
CA ASP A 63 6.91 -19.51 7.10
C ASP A 63 6.76 -20.61 8.15
N MET A 64 6.39 -21.82 7.70
CA MET A 64 6.36 -23.04 8.50
C MET A 64 7.71 -23.74 8.42
#